data_AF-A0A5E4LP79-F1
#
_entry.id   AF-A0A5E4LP79-F1
#
_cell.length_a   1.000
_cell.length_b   1.000
_cell.length_c   1.000
_cell.angle_alpha   90.00
_cell.angle_beta   90.00
_cell.angle_gamma   90.00
#
_symmetry.space_group_name_H-M   'P 1'
#
loop_
_entity.id
_entity.type
_entity.pdbx_description
1 polymer ?
#
loop_
_entity_poly.entity_id
_entity_poly.type
_entity_poly.pdbx_seq_one_letter_code
_entity_poly.pdbx_strand_id
1 'polypeptide(L)'
;MGRPEKSRERKMAPPTHVLFPLGRLNKNRALVRTYEKAKNDEKKEGRGMEVDVARLRCKTCKNLSLSITCSACGGECLWERTCSNCQVMTNREECPKCGGKTHIWERRNIDLVRAVDEAKRRLGWTNLPEIKGVQGLISASKIPERLEKGFLRAKHGVTIFRDTTCRHDSTNVTLTQFTPREVRVDVPRLRNLGYLYDIEGKPLLLPDQILALKVQDVIISDDGAEFFTKVANYIDEMLVTLYQMKPFYNIKKPQDLVGQFTVGLSPHTSAGVLSRIIGFTHAHVGYAHPYFHCAKRRNTDGDEDSLMLLADALINFSRRFIPATLGGTMDSPLVLTTRLDPTEVDDEVHSMESCDHYSLEFYEAASRFASPSEVTVPTVKQLLGKPAQYESLAYTHAVRSIDEGPHMTAYISLEKRMVAKVKVEFALEDRLRAVDPAEVANRVLLSHFLPDMYGNLRSFSKQTFRCGDCNTKYRRAPLVGHCTRCNGKLLLTIYKGGIEKYLKPSLELVERYHLPAYMKQRINLIQKDIDSIFIDEKSVQKGLADYM
;
A
#
# COMPACT_ATOMS: atom_id res chain seq x y z
N MET A 1 9.62 -15.10 -14.26
CA MET A 1 8.42 -14.43 -13.70
C MET A 1 8.87 -13.29 -12.79
N GLY A 2 8.31 -12.09 -12.94
CA GLY A 2 8.63 -10.92 -12.11
C GLY A 2 7.34 -10.22 -11.68
N ARG A 3 7.29 -9.76 -10.42
CA ARG A 3 6.15 -9.05 -9.78
C ARG A 3 4.81 -9.81 -9.92
N PRO A 4 4.48 -10.72 -8.98
CA PRO A 4 3.17 -11.37 -8.99
C PRO A 4 2.05 -10.34 -8.80
N GLU A 5 0.85 -10.73 -9.19
CA GLU A 5 -0.37 -9.95 -9.03
C GLU A 5 -0.61 -9.55 -7.57
N LYS A 6 -1.31 -8.44 -7.40
CA LYS A 6 -1.62 -7.88 -6.09
C LYS A 6 -3.03 -7.35 -6.09
N SER A 7 -3.78 -7.74 -5.06
CA SER A 7 -5.08 -7.21 -4.70
C SER A 7 -5.13 -7.19 -3.18
N ARG A 8 -4.86 -6.04 -2.57
CA ARG A 8 -4.86 -5.92 -1.10
C ARG A 8 -5.02 -4.50 -0.60
N GLU A 9 -5.54 -4.37 0.60
CA GLU A 9 -5.55 -3.11 1.36
C GLU A 9 -4.14 -2.50 1.52
N ARG A 10 -4.01 -1.20 1.26
CA ARG A 10 -2.77 -0.45 1.49
C ARG A 10 -2.61 -0.12 2.97
N LYS A 11 -1.78 -0.91 3.64
CA LYS A 11 -1.49 -0.75 5.08
C LYS A 11 -0.20 0.03 5.30
N MET A 12 -0.24 1.00 6.22
CA MET A 12 1.00 1.52 6.82
C MET A 12 1.72 0.38 7.58
N ALA A 13 3.04 0.52 7.76
CA ALA A 13 3.82 -0.40 8.60
C ALA A 13 4.22 0.29 9.91
N PRO A 14 3.69 -0.14 11.07
CA PRO A 14 2.57 -1.05 11.29
C PRO A 14 1.20 -0.49 10.85
N PRO A 15 0.18 -1.35 10.69
CA PRO A 15 -1.17 -0.93 10.31
C PRO A 15 -1.72 0.09 11.31
N THR A 16 -2.28 1.19 10.81
CA THR A 16 -2.67 2.37 11.60
C THR A 16 -4.14 2.66 11.37
N HIS A 17 -4.89 2.95 12.44
CA HIS A 17 -6.34 3.24 12.37
C HIS A 17 -6.63 4.73 12.52
N VAL A 18 -5.74 5.47 13.20
CA VAL A 18 -5.90 6.89 13.47
C VAL A 18 -4.56 7.61 13.49
N LEU A 19 -4.50 8.82 12.94
CA LEU A 19 -3.34 9.69 13.11
C LEU A 19 -3.39 10.41 14.45
N PHE A 20 -3.20 9.66 15.53
CA PHE A 20 -3.08 10.17 16.90
C PHE A 20 -1.71 9.80 17.50
N PRO A 21 -0.94 10.77 18.02
CA PRO A 21 0.40 10.52 18.53
C PRO A 21 0.37 9.81 19.89
N LEU A 22 1.12 8.71 19.99
CA LEU A 22 1.27 7.89 21.19
C LEU A 22 2.69 7.91 21.78
N GLY A 23 3.52 8.86 21.34
CA GLY A 23 4.89 9.01 21.82
C GLY A 23 5.80 7.82 21.48
N ARG A 24 7.07 7.93 21.87
CA ARG A 24 8.11 6.92 21.55
C ARG A 24 8.15 5.75 22.54
N LEU A 25 7.58 5.92 23.72
CA LEU A 25 7.59 4.91 24.79
C LEU A 25 6.62 3.74 24.49
N ASN A 26 5.58 3.98 23.70
CA ASN A 26 4.62 2.95 23.31
C ASN A 26 5.06 2.24 22.01
N LYS A 27 5.82 1.15 22.15
CA LYS A 27 6.33 0.35 21.02
C LYS A 27 5.23 -0.23 20.13
N ASN A 28 4.19 -0.76 20.75
CA ASN A 28 3.12 -1.47 20.04
C ASN A 28 2.14 -0.51 19.37
N ARG A 29 2.22 0.79 19.71
CA ARG A 29 1.31 1.85 19.27
C ARG A 29 -0.16 1.51 19.55
N ALA A 30 -0.39 0.62 20.51
CA ALA A 30 -1.70 0.15 20.93
C ALA A 30 -2.29 1.20 21.87
N LEU A 31 -3.41 1.79 21.49
CA LEU A 31 -3.97 2.94 22.17
C LEU A 31 -4.77 2.53 23.41
N VAL A 32 -5.62 1.50 23.31
CA VAL A 32 -6.50 1.06 24.41
C VAL A 32 -5.68 0.47 25.54
N ARG A 33 -4.72 -0.41 25.26
CA ARG A 33 -3.76 -0.89 26.26
C ARG A 33 -2.99 0.23 26.96
N THR A 34 -2.72 1.35 26.28
CA THR A 34 -2.02 2.49 26.89
C THR A 34 -2.95 3.30 27.77
N TYR A 35 -4.18 3.48 27.32
CA TYR A 35 -5.26 4.06 28.11
C TYR A 35 -5.52 3.28 29.41
N GLU A 36 -5.64 1.95 29.35
CA GLU A 36 -5.88 1.11 30.54
C GLU A 36 -4.74 1.21 31.55
N LYS A 37 -3.49 1.17 31.09
CA LYS A 37 -2.31 1.38 31.94
C LYS A 37 -2.31 2.76 32.60
N ALA A 38 -2.57 3.81 31.82
CA ALA A 38 -2.61 5.18 32.34
C ALA A 38 -3.78 5.42 33.31
N LYS A 39 -4.89 4.70 33.13
CA LYS A 39 -6.06 4.78 34.02
C LYS A 39 -5.81 4.10 35.37
N ASN A 40 -5.08 2.98 35.37
CA ASN A 40 -4.77 2.19 36.56
C ASN A 40 -3.56 2.72 37.35
N ASP A 41 -2.83 3.70 36.82
CA ASP A 41 -1.72 4.35 37.54
C ASP A 41 -2.29 5.32 38.61
N GLU A 42 -1.94 5.05 39.88
CA GLU A 42 -2.40 5.79 41.06
C GLU A 42 -1.78 7.21 41.14
N LYS A 43 -0.62 7.43 40.48
CA LYS A 43 -0.02 8.77 40.37
C LYS A 43 -0.79 9.60 39.33
N LYS A 44 -1.65 10.50 39.81
CA LYS A 44 -2.38 11.48 38.95
C LYS A 44 -1.41 12.38 38.16
N GLU A 45 -0.24 12.68 38.72
CA GLU A 45 0.86 13.37 38.04
C GLU A 45 1.63 12.40 37.14
N GLY A 46 1.32 12.38 35.84
CA GLY A 46 1.99 11.50 34.87
C GLY A 46 1.08 10.80 33.85
N ARG A 47 -0.24 10.95 33.96
CA ARG A 47 -1.23 10.43 32.98
C ARG A 47 -1.10 11.01 31.57
N GLY A 48 -0.26 12.03 31.43
CA GLY A 48 -0.04 12.68 30.17
C GLY A 48 0.98 11.94 29.32
N MET A 49 0.75 11.95 28.02
CA MET A 49 1.73 11.55 27.02
C MET A 49 2.40 12.79 26.45
N GLU A 50 3.72 12.89 26.59
CA GLU A 50 4.49 14.00 26.05
C GLU A 50 4.69 13.83 24.54
N VAL A 51 4.04 14.69 23.74
CA VAL A 51 4.03 14.60 22.27
C VAL A 51 3.99 15.98 21.63
N ASP A 52 4.43 16.06 20.38
CA ASP A 52 4.29 17.27 19.56
C ASP A 52 2.87 17.33 18.98
N VAL A 53 2.11 18.36 19.33
CA VAL A 53 0.74 18.57 18.85
C VAL A 53 0.44 20.03 18.53
N ALA A 54 -0.52 20.23 17.63
CA ALA A 54 -1.04 21.54 17.27
C ALA A 54 -1.43 22.36 18.51
N ARG A 55 -1.06 23.64 18.51
CA ARG A 55 -1.45 24.57 19.56
C ARG A 55 -2.70 25.33 19.13
N LEU A 56 -3.85 24.86 19.63
CA LEU A 56 -5.16 25.42 19.35
C LEU A 56 -5.81 25.92 20.64
N ARG A 57 -6.34 27.15 20.65
CA ARG A 57 -7.05 27.72 21.81
C ARG A 57 -8.49 28.07 21.46
N CYS A 58 -9.44 27.62 22.28
CA CYS A 58 -10.84 27.99 22.13
C CYS A 58 -11.07 29.48 22.35
N LYS A 59 -11.81 30.15 21.45
CA LYS A 59 -12.20 31.55 21.61
C LYS A 59 -13.06 31.77 22.86
N THR A 60 -13.97 30.84 23.16
CA THR A 60 -14.98 30.93 24.22
C THR A 60 -14.42 30.59 25.59
N CYS A 61 -13.95 29.35 25.79
CA CYS A 61 -13.51 28.90 27.13
C CYS A 61 -12.01 29.03 27.38
N LYS A 62 -11.23 29.53 26.41
CA LYS A 62 -9.76 29.73 26.46
C LYS A 62 -8.93 28.46 26.72
N ASN A 63 -9.56 27.29 26.80
CA ASN A 63 -8.88 26.01 26.93
C ASN A 63 -8.13 25.64 25.65
N LEU A 64 -7.02 24.94 25.83
CA LEU A 64 -6.29 24.33 24.74
C LEU A 64 -7.06 23.12 24.20
N SER A 65 -7.06 22.96 22.89
CA SER A 65 -7.76 21.89 22.17
C SER A 65 -6.80 21.08 21.31
N LEU A 66 -7.21 19.86 20.97
CA LEU A 66 -6.56 19.01 19.97
C LEU A 66 -7.26 19.06 18.61
N SER A 67 -8.35 19.83 18.52
CA SER A 67 -9.18 19.99 17.33
C SER A 67 -9.57 21.45 17.14
N ILE A 68 -9.94 21.80 15.90
CA ILE A 68 -10.48 23.12 15.54
C ILE A 68 -11.82 23.43 16.19
N THR A 69 -12.48 22.41 16.75
CA THR A 69 -13.71 22.54 17.55
C THR A 69 -13.41 22.16 18.99
N CYS A 70 -13.77 23.04 19.93
CA CYS A 70 -13.51 22.80 21.35
C CYS A 70 -14.36 21.65 21.88
N SER A 71 -13.69 20.70 22.52
CA SER A 71 -14.33 19.49 23.04
C SER A 71 -15.24 19.76 24.25
N ALA A 72 -14.95 20.83 25.02
CA ALA A 72 -15.68 21.20 26.22
C ALA A 72 -16.90 22.11 25.99
N CYS A 73 -16.83 23.04 25.01
CA CYS A 73 -17.88 24.04 24.81
C CYS A 73 -18.40 24.15 23.36
N GLY A 74 -17.85 23.37 22.42
CA GLY A 74 -18.23 23.43 21.00
C GLY A 74 -17.72 24.66 20.24
N GLY A 75 -17.15 25.65 20.92
CA GLY A 75 -16.63 26.88 20.28
C GLY A 75 -15.42 26.65 19.37
N GLU A 76 -15.22 27.55 18.42
CA GLU A 76 -14.10 27.53 17.48
C GLU A 76 -12.74 27.69 18.20
N CYS A 77 -11.75 26.89 17.79
CA CYS A 77 -10.38 26.97 18.28
C CYS A 77 -9.44 27.58 17.23
N LEU A 78 -8.72 28.62 17.63
CA LEU A 78 -7.75 29.33 16.79
C LEU A 78 -6.34 28.78 16.99
N TRP A 79 -5.56 28.85 15.92
CA TRP A 79 -4.13 28.54 15.93
C TRP A 79 -3.36 29.61 16.70
N GLU A 80 -2.45 29.17 17.56
CA GLU A 80 -1.45 30.03 18.18
C GLU A 80 -0.06 29.60 17.73
N ARG A 81 0.86 30.56 17.54
CA ARG A 81 2.26 30.26 17.22
C ARG A 81 3.12 30.46 18.46
N THR A 82 4.12 29.61 18.62
CA THR A 82 5.16 29.76 19.65
C THR A 82 6.52 29.93 19.01
N CYS A 83 7.36 30.80 19.56
CA CYS A 83 8.73 30.98 19.11
C CYS A 83 9.60 29.79 19.54
N SER A 84 10.38 29.23 18.61
CA SER A 84 11.30 28.12 18.93
C SER A 84 12.42 28.51 19.89
N ASN A 85 12.82 29.79 19.93
CA ASN A 85 13.97 30.25 20.71
C ASN A 85 13.56 30.77 22.10
N CYS A 86 12.60 31.69 22.16
CA CYS A 86 12.20 32.34 23.41
C CYS A 86 10.82 31.93 23.94
N GLN A 87 10.14 30.98 23.28
CA GLN A 87 8.82 30.44 23.67
C GLN A 87 7.71 31.50 23.84
N VAL A 88 7.92 32.71 23.28
CA VAL A 88 6.92 33.76 23.26
C VAL A 88 5.80 33.40 22.29
N MET A 89 4.57 33.58 22.77
CA MET A 89 3.34 33.41 22.03
C MET A 89 3.12 34.58 21.07
N THR A 90 2.81 34.27 19.81
CA THR A 90 2.55 35.28 18.78
C THR A 90 1.65 34.72 17.69
N ASN A 91 1.04 35.60 16.90
CA ASN A 91 0.32 35.24 15.68
C ASN A 91 1.16 35.49 14.42
N ARG A 92 2.36 36.06 14.58
CA ARG A 92 3.29 36.37 13.47
C ARG A 92 4.20 35.19 13.16
N GLU A 93 4.64 35.07 11.91
CA GLU A 93 5.58 34.01 11.50
C GLU A 93 6.97 34.18 12.10
N GLU A 94 7.37 35.43 12.31
CA GLU A 94 8.61 35.80 12.99
C GLU A 94 8.31 36.34 14.40
N CYS A 95 9.17 35.96 15.35
CA CYS A 95 9.02 36.38 16.72
C CYS A 95 9.33 37.88 16.88
N PRO A 96 8.42 38.70 17.40
CA PRO A 96 8.66 40.13 17.58
C PRO A 96 9.75 40.44 18.62
N LYS A 97 10.12 39.48 19.48
CA LYS A 97 11.11 39.66 20.54
C LYS A 97 12.53 39.29 20.10
N CYS A 98 12.70 38.25 19.29
CA CYS A 98 14.02 37.70 18.98
C CYS A 98 14.25 37.41 17.49
N GLY A 99 13.33 37.77 16.61
CA GLY A 99 13.40 37.50 15.15
C GLY A 99 13.36 36.01 14.78
N GLY A 100 13.22 35.10 15.75
CA GLY A 100 13.24 33.66 15.51
C GLY A 100 11.97 33.15 14.83
N LYS A 101 12.09 32.07 14.06
CA LYS A 101 10.93 31.39 13.45
C LYS A 101 9.97 30.87 14.52
N THR A 102 8.69 31.00 14.23
CA THR A 102 7.61 30.49 15.10
C THR A 102 6.93 29.29 14.46
N HIS A 103 6.36 28.41 15.27
CA HIS A 103 5.67 27.20 14.83
C HIS A 103 4.29 27.07 15.47
N ILE A 104 3.39 26.35 14.80
CA ILE A 104 1.96 26.19 15.15
C ILE A 104 1.67 24.95 16.02
N TRP A 105 2.71 24.35 16.57
CA TRP A 105 2.64 23.18 17.44
C TRP A 105 3.47 23.43 18.69
N GLU A 106 3.36 22.56 19.67
CA GLU A 106 4.20 22.58 20.86
C GLU A 106 4.39 21.15 21.37
N ARG A 107 5.48 20.93 22.12
CA ARG A 107 5.64 19.71 22.88
C ARG A 107 4.88 19.85 24.19
N ARG A 108 3.80 19.08 24.35
CA ARG A 108 2.91 19.17 25.50
C ARG A 108 2.51 17.80 26.01
N ASN A 109 2.24 17.75 27.30
CA ASN A 109 1.67 16.58 27.95
C ASN A 109 0.15 16.49 27.67
N ILE A 110 -0.29 15.43 26.99
CA ILE A 110 -1.71 15.22 26.65
C ILE A 110 -2.31 14.15 27.55
N ASP A 111 -3.40 14.48 28.24
CA ASP A 111 -4.21 13.51 28.98
C ASP A 111 -4.93 12.55 28.02
N LEU A 112 -4.34 11.37 27.81
CA LEU A 112 -4.92 10.32 26.97
C LEU A 112 -6.22 9.78 27.57
N VAL A 113 -6.30 9.66 28.91
CA VAL A 113 -7.46 9.11 29.61
C VAL A 113 -8.68 9.96 29.30
N ARG A 114 -8.56 11.28 29.47
CA ARG A 114 -9.64 12.23 29.13
C ARG A 114 -10.02 12.16 27.65
N ALA A 115 -9.04 12.09 26.74
CA ALA A 115 -9.32 12.06 25.31
C ALA A 115 -10.10 10.79 24.90
N VAL A 116 -9.75 9.63 25.46
CA VAL A 116 -10.41 8.35 25.20
C VAL A 116 -11.79 8.29 25.86
N ASP A 117 -11.93 8.75 27.11
CA ASP A 117 -13.22 8.79 27.80
C ASP A 117 -14.21 9.73 27.09
N GLU A 118 -13.73 10.84 26.53
CA GLU A 118 -14.55 11.71 25.70
C GLU A 118 -14.99 11.01 24.40
N ALA A 119 -14.10 10.26 23.76
CA ALA A 119 -14.44 9.47 22.58
C ALA A 119 -15.49 8.39 22.91
N LYS A 120 -15.35 7.69 24.04
CA LYS A 120 -16.36 6.71 24.53
C LYS A 120 -17.72 7.35 24.69
N ARG A 121 -17.78 8.50 25.37
CA ARG A 121 -19.03 9.22 25.63
C ARG A 121 -19.71 9.66 24.33
N ARG A 122 -18.94 10.14 23.35
CA ARG A 122 -19.49 10.57 22.05
C ARG A 122 -19.98 9.42 21.18
N LEU A 123 -19.26 8.30 21.21
CA LEU A 123 -19.67 7.08 20.51
C LEU A 123 -20.83 6.35 21.24
N GLY A 124 -21.04 6.63 22.53
CA GLY A 124 -21.96 5.87 23.37
C GLY A 124 -21.47 4.44 23.64
N TRP A 125 -20.15 4.21 23.62
CA TRP A 125 -19.55 2.87 23.74
C TRP A 125 -18.93 2.66 25.13
N THR A 126 -19.20 1.51 25.73
CA THR A 126 -18.56 1.07 26.98
C THR A 126 -17.21 0.40 26.71
N ASN A 127 -17.19 -0.49 25.72
CA ASN A 127 -16.03 -1.27 25.30
C ASN A 127 -15.47 -0.69 23.99
N LEU A 128 -14.15 -0.51 23.93
CA LEU A 128 -13.47 -0.01 22.74
C LEU A 128 -12.64 -1.11 22.08
N PRO A 129 -12.69 -1.25 20.75
CA PRO A 129 -11.74 -2.09 20.04
C PRO A 129 -10.33 -1.52 20.20
N GLU A 130 -9.32 -2.38 20.23
CA GLU A 130 -7.93 -1.93 20.24
C GLU A 130 -7.60 -1.24 18.91
N ILE A 131 -7.01 -0.04 19.00
CA ILE A 131 -6.64 0.75 17.83
C ILE A 131 -5.15 1.07 17.84
N LYS A 132 -4.60 1.23 16.64
CA LYS A 132 -3.19 1.60 16.45
C LYS A 132 -3.07 3.05 16.03
N GLY A 133 -2.37 3.83 16.84
CA GLY A 133 -1.99 5.21 16.54
C GLY A 133 -0.60 5.32 15.88
N VAL A 134 -0.05 6.52 15.86
CA VAL A 134 1.29 6.80 15.35
C VAL A 134 2.26 7.16 16.47
N GLN A 135 3.57 6.93 16.29
CA GLN A 135 4.57 7.34 17.31
C GLN A 135 4.66 8.86 17.46
N GLY A 136 4.41 9.59 16.38
CA GLY A 136 4.39 11.03 16.34
C GLY A 136 3.78 11.49 15.01
N LEU A 137 3.20 12.69 15.00
CA LEU A 137 2.63 13.27 13.79
C LEU A 137 3.76 13.78 12.90
N ILE A 138 3.72 13.45 11.62
CA ILE A 138 4.75 13.85 10.63
C ILE A 138 4.34 15.07 9.81
N SER A 139 3.10 15.54 9.99
CA SER A 139 2.59 16.72 9.31
C SER A 139 3.14 18.02 9.89
N ALA A 140 3.12 19.09 9.09
CA ALA A 140 3.60 20.40 9.51
C ALA A 140 2.73 21.00 10.63
N SER A 141 1.43 20.72 10.56
CA SER A 141 0.44 21.24 11.51
C SER A 141 0.44 20.51 12.85
N LYS A 142 0.90 19.24 12.87
CA LYS A 142 0.82 18.34 14.04
C LYS A 142 -0.59 18.28 14.65
N ILE A 143 -1.64 18.52 13.86
CA ILE A 143 -3.01 18.32 14.32
C ILE A 143 -3.34 16.82 14.31
N PRO A 144 -3.76 16.25 15.45
CA PRO A 144 -4.18 14.86 15.47
C PRO A 144 -5.55 14.67 14.80
N GLU A 145 -5.78 13.47 14.29
CA GLU A 145 -7.09 13.03 13.87
C GLU A 145 -8.00 12.73 15.08
N ARG A 146 -9.31 12.91 14.92
CA ARG A 146 -10.33 12.54 15.92
C ARG A 146 -10.27 11.04 16.24
N LEU A 147 -10.16 10.71 17.53
CA LEU A 147 -10.08 9.33 18.01
C LEU A 147 -11.31 8.49 17.64
N GLU A 148 -12.49 9.12 17.61
CA GLU A 148 -13.75 8.46 17.28
C GLU A 148 -13.70 7.80 15.89
N LYS A 149 -13.05 8.46 14.90
CA LYS A 149 -12.84 7.88 13.57
C LYS A 149 -11.99 6.60 13.65
N GLY A 150 -10.96 6.60 14.49
CA GLY A 150 -10.09 5.44 14.71
C GLY A 150 -10.83 4.21 15.24
N PHE A 151 -11.70 4.40 16.23
CA PHE A 151 -12.51 3.32 16.80
C PHE A 151 -13.54 2.77 15.81
N LEU A 152 -14.20 3.65 15.05
CA LEU A 152 -15.11 3.24 13.98
C LEU A 152 -14.37 2.42 12.91
N ARG A 153 -13.19 2.86 12.47
CA ARG A 153 -12.38 2.11 11.51
C ARG A 153 -11.99 0.72 12.03
N ALA A 154 -11.57 0.63 13.28
CA ALA A 154 -11.21 -0.65 13.89
C ALA A 154 -12.42 -1.59 14.04
N LYS A 155 -13.60 -1.06 14.37
CA LYS A 155 -14.86 -1.83 14.37
C LYS A 155 -15.16 -2.46 13.00
N HIS A 156 -14.88 -1.73 11.92
CA HIS A 156 -15.08 -2.20 10.53
C HIS A 156 -13.86 -2.90 9.93
N GLY A 157 -12.77 -3.08 10.69
CA GLY A 157 -11.55 -3.73 10.21
C GLY A 157 -10.80 -2.98 9.11
N VAL A 158 -10.92 -1.65 9.07
CA VAL A 158 -10.29 -0.76 8.05
C VAL A 158 -9.09 -0.03 8.64
N THR A 159 -8.04 0.15 7.85
CA THR A 159 -6.88 0.96 8.19
C THR A 159 -6.70 2.13 7.23
N ILE A 160 -5.88 3.11 7.65
CA ILE A 160 -5.64 4.33 6.88
C ILE A 160 -4.22 4.41 6.32
N PHE A 161 -4.10 5.23 5.29
CA PHE A 161 -2.83 5.76 4.84
C PHE A 161 -2.48 7.11 5.50
N ARG A 162 -1.36 7.72 5.09
CA ARG A 162 -0.76 8.91 5.72
C ARG A 162 -1.63 10.17 5.62
N ASP A 163 -2.58 10.18 4.70
CA ASP A 163 -3.52 11.26 4.43
C ASP A 163 -4.94 10.94 4.91
N THR A 164 -5.07 9.95 5.82
CA THR A 164 -6.31 9.47 6.45
C THR A 164 -7.35 8.83 5.52
N THR A 165 -7.00 8.61 4.24
CA THR A 165 -7.82 7.85 3.28
C THR A 165 -7.62 6.34 3.42
N CYS A 166 -8.64 5.57 3.04
CA CYS A 166 -8.66 4.12 3.03
C CYS A 166 -8.47 3.64 1.59
N ARG A 167 -7.45 2.83 1.33
CA ARG A 167 -7.01 2.50 -0.03
C ARG A 167 -6.87 1.00 -0.28
N HIS A 168 -7.25 0.59 -1.48
CA HIS A 168 -7.02 -0.75 -2.00
C HIS A 168 -6.03 -0.70 -3.16
N ASP A 169 -4.93 -1.45 -3.08
CA ASP A 169 -3.95 -1.58 -4.15
C ASP A 169 -4.33 -2.76 -5.06
N SER A 170 -4.28 -2.53 -6.37
CA SER A 170 -4.52 -3.55 -7.38
C SER A 170 -3.49 -3.46 -8.51
N THR A 171 -3.03 -4.60 -9.03
CA THR A 171 -2.26 -4.65 -10.28
C THR A 171 -3.13 -4.20 -11.44
N ASN A 172 -2.61 -3.32 -12.28
CA ASN A 172 -3.34 -2.75 -13.40
C ASN A 172 -3.42 -3.72 -14.57
N VAL A 173 -4.64 -3.96 -15.07
CA VAL A 173 -4.87 -4.66 -16.34
C VAL A 173 -5.78 -3.82 -17.23
N THR A 174 -5.45 -3.71 -18.50
CA THR A 174 -6.28 -2.99 -19.49
C THR A 174 -7.46 -3.85 -19.91
N LEU A 175 -8.61 -3.20 -20.09
CA LEU A 175 -9.79 -3.81 -20.69
C LEU A 175 -10.55 -2.75 -21.47
N THR A 176 -10.96 -3.08 -22.68
CA THR A 176 -11.72 -2.17 -23.56
C THR A 176 -13.15 -2.67 -23.80
N GLN A 177 -13.39 -3.97 -23.67
CA GLN A 177 -14.71 -4.58 -23.81
C GLN A 177 -14.94 -5.64 -22.73
N PHE A 178 -16.20 -5.88 -22.38
CA PHE A 178 -16.59 -6.86 -21.39
C PHE A 178 -18.01 -7.36 -21.68
N THR A 179 -18.37 -8.51 -21.12
CA THR A 179 -19.76 -8.98 -21.07
C THR A 179 -20.34 -8.80 -19.67
N PRO A 180 -21.65 -8.56 -19.53
CA PRO A 180 -22.32 -8.55 -18.22
C PRO A 180 -22.02 -9.78 -17.36
N ARG A 181 -21.87 -10.96 -17.98
CA ARG A 181 -21.52 -12.21 -17.31
C ARG A 181 -20.15 -12.14 -16.65
N GLU A 182 -19.12 -11.71 -17.38
CA GLU A 182 -17.74 -11.62 -16.88
C GLU A 182 -17.63 -10.69 -15.67
N VAL A 183 -18.34 -9.57 -15.70
CA VAL A 183 -18.32 -8.59 -14.60
C VAL A 183 -19.32 -8.90 -13.48
N ARG A 184 -20.10 -9.97 -13.63
CA ARG A 184 -21.09 -10.49 -12.66
C ARG A 184 -22.13 -9.45 -12.26
N VAL A 185 -22.68 -8.73 -13.25
CA VAL A 185 -23.73 -7.72 -13.05
C VAL A 185 -24.90 -7.94 -14.00
N ASP A 186 -26.10 -7.84 -13.45
CA ASP A 186 -27.33 -8.03 -14.22
C ASP A 186 -27.51 -6.94 -15.30
N VAL A 187 -28.02 -7.34 -16.46
CA VAL A 187 -28.29 -6.46 -17.61
C VAL A 187 -29.08 -5.19 -17.23
N PRO A 188 -30.19 -5.26 -16.45
CA PRO A 188 -30.92 -4.05 -16.06
C PRO A 188 -30.07 -3.04 -15.27
N ARG A 189 -29.12 -3.54 -14.46
CA ARG A 189 -28.23 -2.67 -13.67
C ARG A 189 -27.24 -1.95 -14.58
N LEU A 190 -26.67 -2.62 -15.56
CA LEU A 190 -25.77 -1.99 -16.56
C LEU A 190 -26.52 -0.98 -17.44
N ARG A 191 -27.77 -1.27 -17.83
CA ARG A 191 -28.63 -0.31 -18.55
C ARG A 191 -28.84 0.97 -17.77
N ASN A 192 -29.10 0.87 -16.46
CA ASN A 192 -29.21 2.04 -15.58
C ASN A 192 -27.92 2.85 -15.46
N LEU A 193 -26.75 2.23 -15.68
CA LEU A 193 -25.45 2.90 -15.72
C LEU A 193 -25.14 3.55 -17.08
N GLY A 194 -26.00 3.37 -18.09
CA GLY A 194 -25.86 3.95 -19.43
C GLY A 194 -25.25 3.02 -20.47
N TYR A 195 -25.21 1.70 -20.21
CA TYR A 195 -24.86 0.68 -21.21
C TYR A 195 -26.14 0.20 -21.91
N LEU A 196 -26.45 0.80 -23.06
CA LEU A 196 -27.71 0.57 -23.77
C LEU A 196 -27.59 -0.35 -24.98
N TYR A 197 -26.42 -0.35 -25.62
CA TYR A 197 -26.14 -1.09 -26.84
C TYR A 197 -24.82 -1.84 -26.69
N ASP A 198 -24.71 -2.98 -27.38
CA ASP A 198 -23.47 -3.72 -27.54
C ASP A 198 -22.56 -3.10 -28.62
N ILE A 199 -21.39 -3.68 -28.83
CA ILE A 199 -20.41 -3.20 -29.83
C ILE A 199 -20.93 -3.29 -31.27
N GLU A 200 -21.97 -4.09 -31.54
CA GLU A 200 -22.62 -4.19 -32.85
C GLU A 200 -23.80 -3.22 -33.01
N GLY A 201 -24.06 -2.40 -31.98
CA GLY A 201 -25.17 -1.44 -31.96
C GLY A 201 -26.54 -2.08 -31.64
N LYS A 202 -26.59 -3.35 -31.22
CA LYS A 202 -27.84 -4.01 -30.82
C LYS A 202 -28.20 -3.65 -29.38
N PRO A 203 -29.49 -3.50 -29.04
CA PRO A 203 -29.90 -3.24 -27.67
C PRO A 203 -29.41 -4.31 -26.68
N LEU A 204 -28.97 -3.89 -25.49
CA LEU A 204 -28.51 -4.80 -24.44
C LEU A 204 -29.72 -5.53 -23.80
N LEU A 205 -29.79 -6.84 -24.05
CA LEU A 205 -30.83 -7.75 -23.59
C LEU A 205 -30.27 -9.00 -22.92
N LEU A 206 -29.10 -9.47 -23.36
CA LEU A 206 -28.49 -10.74 -22.95
C LEU A 206 -27.18 -10.52 -22.19
N PRO A 207 -26.83 -11.42 -21.25
CA PRO A 207 -25.61 -11.29 -20.44
C PRO A 207 -24.32 -11.61 -21.19
N ASP A 208 -24.40 -12.18 -22.39
CA ASP A 208 -23.27 -12.59 -23.23
C ASP A 208 -22.97 -11.57 -24.34
N GLN A 209 -23.71 -10.47 -24.40
CA GLN A 209 -23.42 -9.38 -25.33
C GLN A 209 -22.16 -8.61 -24.90
N ILE A 210 -21.29 -8.32 -25.87
CA ILE A 210 -20.04 -7.63 -25.64
C ILE A 210 -20.29 -6.12 -25.65
N LEU A 211 -19.94 -5.46 -24.54
CA LEU A 211 -20.11 -4.03 -24.32
C LEU A 211 -18.77 -3.32 -24.39
N ALA A 212 -18.74 -2.12 -24.97
CA ALA A 212 -17.57 -1.24 -24.91
C ALA A 212 -17.46 -0.61 -23.51
N LEU A 213 -16.35 -0.84 -22.81
CA LEU A 213 -16.10 -0.27 -21.49
C LEU A 213 -15.97 1.25 -21.57
N LYS A 214 -16.79 1.99 -20.83
CA LYS A 214 -16.66 3.45 -20.76
C LYS A 214 -15.34 3.83 -20.08
N VAL A 215 -14.73 4.92 -20.54
CA VAL A 215 -13.32 5.26 -20.24
C VAL A 215 -12.96 5.51 -18.76
N GLN A 216 -13.94 5.73 -17.88
CA GLN A 216 -13.75 5.92 -16.44
C GLN A 216 -14.47 4.85 -15.60
N ASP A 217 -15.00 3.81 -16.25
CA ASP A 217 -15.59 2.67 -15.55
C ASP A 217 -14.51 1.63 -15.22
N VAL A 218 -14.61 1.02 -14.04
CA VAL A 218 -13.63 0.07 -13.51
C VAL A 218 -14.31 -1.21 -13.01
N ILE A 219 -13.59 -2.32 -13.14
CA ILE A 219 -13.98 -3.63 -12.60
C ILE A 219 -12.94 -3.99 -11.53
N ILE A 220 -13.42 -4.27 -10.32
CA ILE A 220 -12.56 -4.50 -9.16
C ILE A 220 -12.55 -5.97 -8.76
N SER A 221 -11.48 -6.43 -8.12
CA SER A 221 -11.39 -7.78 -7.58
C SER A 221 -12.39 -8.01 -6.43
N ASP A 222 -12.64 -9.28 -6.12
CA ASP A 222 -13.43 -9.69 -4.95
C ASP A 222 -12.85 -9.12 -3.63
N ASP A 223 -11.52 -9.10 -3.45
CA ASP A 223 -10.91 -8.50 -2.26
C ASP A 223 -11.19 -6.98 -2.19
N GLY A 224 -11.16 -6.31 -3.33
CA GLY A 224 -11.49 -4.89 -3.45
C GLY A 224 -12.94 -4.63 -3.06
N ALA A 225 -13.85 -5.48 -3.51
CA ALA A 225 -15.28 -5.39 -3.17
C ALA A 225 -15.52 -5.60 -1.66
N GLU A 226 -14.87 -6.60 -1.06
CA GLU A 226 -14.93 -6.82 0.39
C GLU A 226 -14.39 -5.61 1.17
N PHE A 227 -13.24 -5.09 0.75
CA PHE A 227 -12.63 -3.91 1.35
C PHE A 227 -13.53 -2.68 1.26
N PHE A 228 -14.03 -2.34 0.07
CA PHE A 228 -14.89 -1.16 -0.11
C PHE A 228 -16.24 -1.29 0.57
N THR A 229 -16.78 -2.50 0.73
CA THR A 229 -17.96 -2.72 1.57
C THR A 229 -17.70 -2.31 3.03
N LYS A 230 -16.54 -2.69 3.59
CA LYS A 230 -16.13 -2.27 4.94
C LYS A 230 -15.94 -0.77 5.04
N VAL A 231 -15.30 -0.14 4.04
CA VAL A 231 -15.12 1.32 4.00
C VAL A 231 -16.47 2.04 3.91
N ALA A 232 -17.39 1.58 3.05
CA ALA A 232 -18.73 2.17 2.90
C ALA A 232 -19.51 2.13 4.23
N ASN A 233 -19.52 0.98 4.90
CA ASN A 233 -20.17 0.82 6.21
C ASN A 233 -19.54 1.71 7.29
N TYR A 234 -18.21 1.86 7.26
CA TYR A 234 -17.51 2.81 8.12
C TYR A 234 -17.94 4.26 7.85
N ILE A 235 -18.02 4.68 6.59
CA ILE A 235 -18.44 6.03 6.22
C ILE A 235 -19.86 6.30 6.69
N ASP A 236 -20.79 5.36 6.47
CA ASP A 236 -22.18 5.50 6.88
C ASP A 236 -22.32 5.63 8.41
N GLU A 237 -21.67 4.74 9.16
CA GLU A 237 -21.72 4.82 10.63
C GLU A 237 -21.05 6.10 11.15
N MET A 238 -19.98 6.56 10.49
CA MET A 238 -19.31 7.82 10.83
C MET A 238 -20.24 9.02 10.57
N LEU A 239 -20.94 9.05 9.44
CA LEU A 239 -21.91 10.09 9.09
C LEU A 239 -23.03 10.18 10.13
N VAL A 240 -23.60 9.04 10.51
CA VAL A 240 -24.66 8.98 11.52
C VAL A 240 -24.14 9.39 12.89
N THR A 241 -23.06 8.76 13.36
CA THR A 241 -22.61 8.86 14.75
C THR A 241 -21.89 10.18 15.03
N LEU A 242 -21.04 10.65 14.11
CA LEU A 242 -20.18 11.82 14.35
C LEU A 242 -20.70 13.11 13.72
N TYR A 243 -21.43 13.00 12.62
CA TYR A 243 -21.90 14.15 11.85
C TYR A 243 -23.42 14.33 11.90
N GLN A 244 -24.16 13.39 12.51
CA GLN A 244 -25.63 13.45 12.63
C GLN A 244 -26.31 13.56 11.26
N MET A 245 -25.73 12.91 10.26
CA MET A 245 -26.23 12.87 8.88
C MET A 245 -26.85 11.49 8.59
N LYS A 246 -27.65 11.42 7.52
CA LYS A 246 -28.14 10.14 7.01
C LYS A 246 -26.97 9.31 6.46
N PRO A 247 -27.04 7.96 6.48
CA PRO A 247 -26.08 7.12 5.78
C PRO A 247 -26.09 7.45 4.28
N PHE A 248 -24.93 7.34 3.62
CA PHE A 248 -24.74 7.68 2.22
C PHE A 248 -24.82 6.46 1.30
N TYR A 249 -24.11 5.38 1.63
CA TYR A 249 -23.96 4.23 0.73
C TYR A 249 -25.02 3.15 0.92
N ASN A 250 -25.30 2.78 2.17
CA ASN A 250 -26.23 1.72 2.59
C ASN A 250 -25.98 0.37 1.88
N ILE A 251 -24.70 -0.04 1.78
CA ILE A 251 -24.28 -1.28 1.13
C ILE A 251 -24.62 -2.49 2.01
N LYS A 252 -25.38 -3.45 1.47
CA LYS A 252 -25.68 -4.71 2.16
C LYS A 252 -24.96 -5.89 1.55
N LYS A 253 -24.73 -5.83 0.24
CA LYS A 253 -24.01 -6.83 -0.53
C LYS A 253 -23.01 -6.15 -1.47
N PRO A 254 -21.93 -6.84 -1.88
CA PRO A 254 -20.93 -6.28 -2.79
C PRO A 254 -21.53 -5.66 -4.06
N GLN A 255 -22.60 -6.25 -4.60
CA GLN A 255 -23.27 -5.75 -5.81
C GLN A 255 -23.86 -4.34 -5.67
N ASP A 256 -24.11 -3.86 -4.44
CA ASP A 256 -24.60 -2.50 -4.22
C ASP A 256 -23.50 -1.45 -4.49
N LEU A 257 -22.22 -1.86 -4.55
CA LEU A 257 -21.09 -1.00 -4.95
C LEU A 257 -21.14 -0.62 -6.44
N VAL A 258 -21.88 -1.36 -7.26
CA VAL A 258 -22.02 -1.06 -8.69
C VAL A 258 -22.68 0.31 -8.86
N GLY A 259 -21.99 1.22 -9.55
CA GLY A 259 -22.38 2.61 -9.74
C GLY A 259 -21.76 3.58 -8.73
N GLN A 260 -21.09 3.09 -7.68
CA GLN A 260 -20.40 3.95 -6.73
C GLN A 260 -19.11 4.51 -7.32
N PHE A 261 -18.81 5.76 -6.99
CA PHE A 261 -17.60 6.44 -7.45
C PHE A 261 -16.39 6.14 -6.58
N THR A 262 -15.27 5.94 -7.24
CA THR A 262 -13.93 5.81 -6.65
C THR A 262 -13.00 6.86 -7.21
N VAL A 263 -11.89 7.09 -6.52
CA VAL A 263 -10.76 7.89 -6.99
C VAL A 263 -9.59 6.94 -7.19
N GLY A 264 -9.13 6.82 -8.43
CA GLY A 264 -7.89 6.15 -8.74
C GLY A 264 -6.71 7.07 -8.54
N LEU A 265 -5.67 6.57 -7.88
CA LEU A 265 -4.45 7.31 -7.62
C LEU A 265 -3.24 6.37 -7.71
N SER A 266 -2.27 6.79 -8.51
CA SER A 266 -1.01 6.06 -8.68
C SER A 266 0.03 6.50 -7.66
N PRO A 267 0.92 5.58 -7.22
CA PRO A 267 2.07 5.96 -6.40
C PRO A 267 2.86 7.08 -7.06
N HIS A 268 3.50 7.96 -6.28
CA HIS A 268 4.30 9.06 -6.83
C HIS A 268 3.52 10.04 -7.73
N THR A 269 2.19 10.11 -7.60
CA THR A 269 1.35 11.15 -8.24
C THR A 269 0.48 11.85 -7.21
N SER A 270 -0.14 12.98 -7.57
CA SER A 270 -1.01 13.75 -6.67
C SER A 270 -2.35 14.18 -7.29
N ALA A 271 -2.58 13.79 -8.55
CA ALA A 271 -3.85 13.97 -9.24
C ALA A 271 -4.58 12.63 -9.25
N GLY A 272 -5.70 12.56 -8.51
CA GLY A 272 -6.60 11.42 -8.58
C GLY A 272 -7.48 11.52 -9.82
N VAL A 273 -7.90 10.39 -10.38
CA VAL A 273 -8.85 10.32 -11.50
C VAL A 273 -10.14 9.68 -10.99
N LEU A 274 -11.26 10.35 -11.21
CA LEU A 274 -12.58 9.82 -10.86
C LEU A 274 -12.89 8.59 -11.69
N SER A 275 -13.42 7.55 -11.06
CA SER A 275 -13.93 6.37 -11.74
C SER A 275 -15.21 5.86 -11.08
N ARG A 276 -15.87 4.93 -11.77
CA ARG A 276 -17.12 4.31 -11.31
C ARG A 276 -17.02 2.79 -11.38
N ILE A 277 -17.38 2.12 -10.30
CA ILE A 277 -17.38 0.65 -10.25
C ILE A 277 -18.54 0.13 -11.10
N ILE A 278 -18.28 -0.79 -12.03
CA ILE A 278 -19.32 -1.39 -12.89
C ILE A 278 -19.50 -2.90 -12.71
N GLY A 279 -18.60 -3.54 -11.96
CA GLY A 279 -18.68 -4.96 -11.67
C GLY A 279 -17.41 -5.50 -11.04
N PHE A 280 -17.28 -6.82 -11.06
CA PHE A 280 -16.30 -7.53 -10.24
C PHE A 280 -15.66 -8.70 -10.99
N THR A 281 -14.38 -8.97 -10.70
CA THR A 281 -13.62 -10.13 -11.21
C THR A 281 -13.12 -11.03 -10.08
N HIS A 282 -12.90 -12.31 -10.37
CA HIS A 282 -12.24 -13.23 -9.45
C HIS A 282 -10.72 -13.10 -9.47
N ALA A 283 -10.14 -12.54 -10.52
CA ALA A 283 -8.70 -12.30 -10.60
C ALA A 283 -8.25 -11.24 -9.59
N HIS A 284 -7.04 -11.40 -9.04
CA HIS A 284 -6.44 -10.45 -8.10
C HIS A 284 -5.83 -9.22 -8.82
N VAL A 285 -6.63 -8.57 -9.68
CA VAL A 285 -6.24 -7.41 -10.49
C VAL A 285 -7.37 -6.37 -10.53
N GLY A 286 -7.07 -5.17 -11.02
CA GLY A 286 -8.07 -4.14 -11.34
C GLY A 286 -8.12 -3.89 -12.84
N TYR A 287 -9.25 -4.19 -13.47
CA TYR A 287 -9.46 -3.89 -14.89
C TYR A 287 -10.00 -2.48 -15.07
N ALA A 288 -9.44 -1.75 -16.03
CA ALA A 288 -9.94 -0.46 -16.44
C ALA A 288 -9.58 -0.16 -17.89
N HIS A 289 -10.24 0.83 -18.47
CA HIS A 289 -9.89 1.35 -19.78
C HIS A 289 -8.43 1.83 -19.81
N PRO A 290 -7.65 1.59 -20.88
CA PRO A 290 -6.25 2.01 -20.94
C PRO A 290 -6.05 3.50 -20.72
N TYR A 291 -6.97 4.35 -21.22
CA TYR A 291 -6.98 5.78 -20.90
C TYR A 291 -6.99 6.08 -19.39
N PHE A 292 -7.75 5.32 -18.60
CA PHE A 292 -7.80 5.51 -17.15
C PHE A 292 -6.46 5.17 -16.49
N HIS A 293 -5.76 4.14 -16.97
CA HIS A 293 -4.42 3.80 -16.48
C HIS A 293 -3.40 4.91 -16.84
N CYS A 294 -3.35 5.31 -18.11
CA CYS A 294 -2.44 6.35 -18.58
C CYS A 294 -2.74 7.74 -17.98
N ALA A 295 -4.01 8.08 -17.73
CA ALA A 295 -4.39 9.33 -17.07
C ALA A 295 -3.78 9.49 -15.67
N LYS A 296 -3.48 8.37 -15.01
CA LYS A 296 -2.83 8.35 -13.70
C LYS A 296 -1.30 8.25 -13.80
N ARG A 297 -0.72 8.45 -14.99
CA ARG A 297 0.73 8.35 -15.27
C ARG A 297 1.28 6.96 -14.94
N ARG A 298 0.55 5.95 -15.42
CA ARG A 298 0.89 4.54 -15.23
C ARG A 298 0.74 3.73 -16.50
N ASN A 299 1.57 2.72 -16.55
CA ASN A 299 1.60 1.73 -17.61
C ASN A 299 0.98 0.44 -17.08
N THR A 300 0.75 -0.51 -17.98
CA THR A 300 0.26 -1.84 -17.63
C THR A 300 1.32 -2.90 -17.84
N ASP A 301 2.52 -2.62 -17.31
CA ASP A 301 3.72 -3.48 -17.32
C ASP A 301 3.96 -4.17 -15.96
N GLY A 302 2.89 -4.36 -15.18
CA GLY A 302 2.94 -4.89 -13.81
C GLY A 302 2.94 -3.81 -12.72
N ASP A 303 2.64 -2.57 -13.09
CA ASP A 303 2.40 -1.48 -12.16
C ASP A 303 1.08 -1.63 -11.37
N GLU A 304 1.04 -0.95 -10.23
CA GLU A 304 -0.06 -1.04 -9.27
C GLU A 304 -0.64 0.35 -9.00
N ASP A 305 -1.97 0.42 -8.95
CA ASP A 305 -2.71 1.60 -8.54
C ASP A 305 -3.52 1.39 -7.29
N SER A 306 -3.84 2.51 -6.64
CA SER A 306 -4.77 2.53 -5.52
C SER A 306 -6.13 3.07 -5.93
N LEU A 307 -7.19 2.41 -5.47
CA LEU A 307 -8.56 2.93 -5.50
C LEU A 307 -8.99 3.31 -4.07
N MET A 308 -9.75 4.40 -3.94
CA MET A 308 -10.43 4.81 -2.71
C MET A 308 -11.86 5.22 -3.02
N LEU A 309 -12.81 4.99 -2.12
CA LEU A 309 -14.18 5.49 -2.31
C LEU A 309 -14.19 7.01 -2.31
N LEU A 310 -14.98 7.62 -3.21
CA LEU A 310 -15.03 9.07 -3.36
C LEU A 310 -15.42 9.78 -2.05
N ALA A 311 -16.43 9.28 -1.32
CA ALA A 311 -16.86 9.92 -0.07
C ALA A 311 -15.78 9.80 1.03
N ASP A 312 -15.02 8.70 1.08
CA ASP A 312 -13.89 8.57 1.99
C ASP A 312 -12.82 9.62 1.68
N ALA A 313 -12.45 9.76 0.41
CA ALA A 313 -11.51 10.79 -0.02
C ALA A 313 -11.99 12.20 0.35
N LEU A 314 -13.28 12.52 0.16
CA LEU A 314 -13.79 13.87 0.46
C LEU A 314 -13.90 14.17 1.97
N ILE A 315 -14.31 13.20 2.79
CA ILE A 315 -14.60 13.42 4.21
C ILE A 315 -13.35 13.25 5.07
N ASN A 316 -12.47 12.30 4.71
CA ASN A 316 -11.35 11.92 5.55
C ASN A 316 -10.03 12.55 5.13
N PHE A 317 -9.84 12.94 3.87
CA PHE A 317 -8.61 13.60 3.44
C PHE A 317 -8.42 14.98 4.11
N SER A 318 -7.18 15.30 4.46
CA SER A 318 -6.79 16.68 4.75
C SER A 318 -5.32 16.93 4.44
N ARG A 319 -5.03 18.06 3.77
CA ARG A 319 -3.65 18.56 3.59
C ARG A 319 -2.90 18.75 4.92
N ARG A 320 -3.63 18.90 6.03
CA ARG A 320 -3.05 19.05 7.38
C ARG A 320 -2.44 17.76 7.94
N PHE A 321 -2.75 16.60 7.36
CA PHE A 321 -2.20 15.30 7.76
C PHE A 321 -1.00 14.85 6.92
N ILE A 322 -0.84 15.44 5.74
CA ILE A 322 0.25 15.13 4.81
C ILE A 322 1.62 15.43 5.47
N PRO A 323 2.65 14.57 5.27
CA PRO A 323 4.00 14.79 5.78
C PRO A 323 4.59 16.14 5.36
N ALA A 324 5.33 16.79 6.26
CA ALA A 324 6.02 18.06 5.99
C ALA A 324 7.31 17.93 5.15
N THR A 325 7.80 16.71 4.93
CA THR A 325 9.05 16.44 4.22
C THR A 325 8.91 16.68 2.72
N LEU A 326 10.03 16.99 2.04
CA LEU A 326 10.11 17.02 0.58
C LEU A 326 9.58 15.69 -0.01
N GLY A 327 8.70 15.78 -1.00
CA GLY A 327 8.01 14.63 -1.59
C GLY A 327 6.87 14.04 -0.73
N GLY A 328 6.58 14.61 0.45
CA GLY A 328 5.51 14.15 1.34
C GLY A 328 4.11 14.31 0.77
N THR A 329 3.93 15.23 -0.18
CA THR A 329 2.69 15.50 -0.92
C THR A 329 2.37 14.48 -2.00
N MET A 330 3.36 13.70 -2.43
CA MET A 330 3.15 12.65 -3.41
C MET A 330 2.31 11.54 -2.80
N ASP A 331 1.59 10.81 -3.65
CA ASP A 331 0.72 9.71 -3.25
C ASP A 331 -0.45 10.19 -2.36
N SER A 332 -0.95 11.42 -2.58
CA SER A 332 -2.14 12.00 -1.93
C SER A 332 -3.02 12.70 -2.98
N PRO A 333 -4.35 12.56 -2.96
CA PRO A 333 -5.24 13.12 -3.99
C PRO A 333 -5.44 14.64 -3.78
N LEU A 334 -4.46 15.44 -4.18
CA LEU A 334 -4.46 16.90 -4.01
C LEU A 334 -5.43 17.60 -4.98
N VAL A 335 -5.65 16.99 -6.14
CA VAL A 335 -6.54 17.42 -7.22
C VAL A 335 -7.28 16.18 -7.73
N LEU A 336 -8.51 16.37 -8.22
CA LEU A 336 -9.34 15.31 -8.77
C LEU A 336 -9.71 15.66 -10.22
N THR A 337 -9.28 14.83 -11.16
CA THR A 337 -9.71 14.87 -12.55
C THR A 337 -11.05 14.17 -12.68
N THR A 338 -12.09 14.89 -13.08
CA THR A 338 -13.46 14.38 -13.16
C THR A 338 -13.83 13.86 -14.54
N ARG A 339 -13.17 14.36 -15.59
CA ARG A 339 -13.39 13.98 -16.98
C ARG A 339 -12.05 13.62 -17.61
N LEU A 340 -12.04 12.50 -18.32
CA LEU A 340 -10.85 12.02 -18.99
C LEU A 340 -10.81 12.53 -20.44
N ASP A 341 -9.76 13.27 -20.79
CA ASP A 341 -9.42 13.62 -22.17
C ASP A 341 -8.25 12.76 -22.66
N PRO A 342 -8.46 11.84 -23.62
CA PRO A 342 -7.41 10.98 -24.18
C PRO A 342 -6.26 11.76 -24.85
N THR A 343 -6.42 13.05 -25.15
CA THR A 343 -5.35 13.89 -25.69
C THR A 343 -4.35 14.35 -24.63
N GLU A 344 -4.74 14.36 -23.35
CA GLU A 344 -3.92 14.82 -22.22
C GLU A 344 -3.23 13.69 -21.45
N VAL A 345 -3.58 12.43 -21.75
CA VAL A 345 -2.96 11.26 -21.14
C VAL A 345 -1.62 10.93 -21.78
N ASP A 346 -0.89 9.99 -21.17
CA ASP A 346 0.37 9.48 -21.68
C ASP A 346 0.27 8.94 -23.12
N ASP A 347 1.30 9.15 -23.94
CA ASP A 347 1.28 8.85 -25.37
C ASP A 347 1.49 7.36 -25.68
N GLU A 348 1.85 6.55 -24.69
CA GLU A 348 1.90 5.08 -24.82
C GLU A 348 0.56 4.53 -25.32
N VAL A 349 -0.57 5.04 -24.80
CA VAL A 349 -1.90 4.60 -25.25
C VAL A 349 -2.21 5.03 -26.68
N HIS A 350 -1.57 6.08 -27.18
CA HIS A 350 -1.78 6.56 -28.56
C HIS A 350 -1.25 5.55 -29.57
N SER A 351 -0.29 4.72 -29.16
CA SER A 351 0.28 3.65 -29.98
C SER A 351 -0.52 2.35 -29.94
N MET A 352 -1.56 2.25 -29.10
CA MET A 352 -2.43 1.08 -29.09
C MET A 352 -3.21 0.97 -30.40
N GLU A 353 -3.24 -0.24 -30.94
CA GLU A 353 -4.00 -0.60 -32.12
C GLU A 353 -5.50 -0.54 -31.82
N SER A 354 -6.28 -0.13 -32.81
CA SER A 354 -7.73 0.11 -32.70
C SER A 354 -8.53 -0.60 -33.78
N CYS A 355 -8.05 -1.77 -34.22
CA CYS A 355 -8.64 -2.57 -35.29
C CYS A 355 -9.09 -3.94 -34.77
N ASP A 356 -10.08 -4.52 -35.44
CA ASP A 356 -10.63 -5.85 -35.18
C ASP A 356 -9.90 -6.97 -35.94
N HIS A 357 -9.11 -6.63 -36.95
CA HIS A 357 -8.23 -7.55 -37.68
C HIS A 357 -7.03 -6.80 -38.26
N TYR A 358 -5.93 -7.53 -38.45
CA TYR A 358 -4.78 -7.02 -39.21
C TYR A 358 -4.98 -7.25 -40.71
N SER A 359 -4.45 -6.36 -41.52
CA SER A 359 -4.48 -6.48 -42.99
C SER A 359 -3.55 -7.60 -43.48
N LEU A 360 -3.79 -8.10 -44.69
CA LEU A 360 -2.88 -9.04 -45.36
C LEU A 360 -1.47 -8.44 -45.50
N GLU A 361 -1.40 -7.16 -45.86
CA GLU A 361 -0.14 -6.40 -46.02
C GLU A 361 0.70 -6.42 -44.72
N PHE A 362 0.06 -6.32 -43.55
CA PHE A 362 0.75 -6.42 -42.27
C PHE A 362 1.43 -7.78 -42.09
N TYR A 363 0.72 -8.88 -42.40
CA TYR A 363 1.29 -10.23 -42.29
C TYR A 363 2.42 -10.47 -43.31
N GLU A 364 2.26 -9.98 -44.54
CA GLU A 364 3.31 -10.08 -45.57
C GLU A 364 4.56 -9.27 -45.19
N ALA A 365 4.40 -8.08 -44.63
CA ALA A 365 5.51 -7.26 -44.13
C ALA A 365 6.23 -7.95 -42.95
N ALA A 366 5.49 -8.49 -41.99
CA ALA A 366 6.04 -9.24 -40.87
C ALA A 366 6.86 -10.45 -41.32
N SER A 367 6.42 -11.16 -42.37
CA SER A 367 7.15 -12.31 -42.94
C SER A 367 8.55 -11.96 -43.47
N ARG A 368 8.79 -10.69 -43.79
CA ARG A 368 10.07 -10.17 -44.28
C ARG A 368 10.87 -9.43 -43.21
N PHE A 369 10.43 -9.45 -41.95
CA PHE A 369 11.03 -8.71 -40.84
C PHE A 369 11.10 -7.19 -41.11
N ALA A 370 10.08 -6.65 -41.78
CA ALA A 370 9.94 -5.22 -42.03
C ALA A 370 9.88 -4.40 -40.73
N SER A 371 10.29 -3.13 -40.80
CA SER A 371 10.16 -2.20 -39.67
C SER A 371 8.69 -1.89 -39.40
N PRO A 372 8.25 -1.72 -38.13
CA PRO A 372 6.86 -1.39 -37.80
C PRO A 372 6.32 -0.12 -38.46
N SER A 373 7.20 0.80 -38.88
CA SER A 373 6.82 2.02 -39.58
C SER A 373 6.47 1.83 -41.07
N GLU A 374 6.75 0.65 -41.64
CA GLU A 374 6.53 0.37 -43.07
C GLU A 374 5.07 0.09 -43.41
N VAL A 375 4.27 -0.37 -42.43
CA VAL A 375 2.84 -0.66 -42.60
C VAL A 375 2.02 0.18 -41.63
N THR A 376 0.93 0.77 -42.11
CA THR A 376 0.03 1.57 -41.27
C THR A 376 -1.07 0.69 -40.69
N VAL A 377 -1.10 0.55 -39.37
CA VAL A 377 -2.20 -0.07 -38.61
C VAL A 377 -3.03 1.03 -37.96
N PRO A 378 -4.38 0.94 -37.91
CA PRO A 378 -5.21 1.91 -37.20
C PRO A 378 -4.86 1.97 -35.71
N THR A 379 -4.56 3.16 -35.21
CA THR A 379 -4.20 3.36 -33.79
C THR A 379 -5.11 4.38 -33.11
N VAL A 380 -5.14 4.32 -31.78
CA VAL A 380 -5.81 5.31 -30.92
C VAL A 380 -5.46 6.74 -31.30
N LYS A 381 -4.20 7.02 -31.69
CA LYS A 381 -3.75 8.36 -32.13
C LYS A 381 -4.64 8.94 -33.22
N GLN A 382 -5.17 8.10 -34.12
CA GLN A 382 -6.02 8.51 -35.24
C GLN A 382 -7.47 8.79 -34.83
N LEU A 383 -7.87 8.37 -33.63
CA LEU A 383 -9.19 8.60 -33.03
C LEU A 383 -9.26 9.89 -32.21
N LEU A 384 -8.11 10.40 -31.76
CA LEU A 384 -8.02 11.59 -30.90
C LEU A 384 -8.73 12.81 -31.52
N GLY A 385 -9.49 13.52 -30.69
CA GLY A 385 -10.27 14.69 -31.09
C GLY A 385 -11.58 14.37 -31.83
N LYS A 386 -11.89 13.08 -32.06
CA LYS A 386 -13.16 12.62 -32.65
C LYS A 386 -14.04 11.99 -31.55
N PRO A 387 -15.37 11.95 -31.71
CA PRO A 387 -16.26 11.24 -30.78
C PRO A 387 -15.88 9.76 -30.57
N ALA A 388 -15.36 9.13 -31.63
CA ALA A 388 -14.88 7.75 -31.63
C ALA A 388 -13.80 7.44 -30.58
N GLN A 389 -13.08 8.45 -30.06
CA GLN A 389 -12.12 8.26 -28.96
C GLN A 389 -12.78 7.77 -27.66
N TYR A 390 -14.10 7.82 -27.53
CA TYR A 390 -14.83 7.31 -26.36
C TYR A 390 -15.66 6.05 -26.67
N GLU A 391 -15.53 5.52 -27.88
CA GLU A 391 -16.22 4.32 -28.36
C GLU A 391 -15.34 3.07 -28.17
N SER A 392 -15.78 1.92 -28.68
CA SER A 392 -15.00 0.67 -28.62
C SER A 392 -13.70 0.81 -29.40
N LEU A 393 -12.57 0.48 -28.78
CA LEU A 393 -11.26 0.43 -29.46
C LEU A 393 -11.07 -0.85 -30.32
N ALA A 394 -12.12 -1.65 -30.52
CA ALA A 394 -12.06 -2.98 -31.13
C ALA A 394 -11.07 -3.93 -30.41
N TYR A 395 -10.95 -5.16 -30.91
CA TYR A 395 -9.99 -6.17 -30.46
C TYR A 395 -9.86 -7.25 -31.54
N THR A 396 -8.70 -7.90 -31.64
CA THR A 396 -8.43 -8.93 -32.67
C THR A 396 -8.80 -10.35 -32.24
N HIS A 397 -8.75 -10.65 -30.94
CA HIS A 397 -8.98 -11.99 -30.41
C HIS A 397 -10.04 -11.98 -29.33
N ALA A 398 -11.10 -12.77 -29.52
CA ALA A 398 -12.11 -12.99 -28.49
C ALA A 398 -11.57 -13.94 -27.42
N VAL A 399 -11.93 -13.67 -26.16
CA VAL A 399 -11.71 -14.58 -25.03
C VAL A 399 -13.05 -15.11 -24.53
N ARG A 400 -13.02 -16.23 -23.81
CA ARG A 400 -14.23 -16.79 -23.19
C ARG A 400 -14.59 -16.07 -21.88
N SER A 401 -13.58 -15.69 -21.10
CA SER A 401 -13.71 -14.86 -19.89
C SER A 401 -12.46 -14.01 -19.70
N ILE A 402 -12.62 -12.76 -19.24
CA ILE A 402 -11.49 -11.88 -18.86
C ILE A 402 -10.58 -12.45 -17.77
N ASP A 403 -11.11 -13.35 -16.93
CA ASP A 403 -10.40 -14.02 -15.85
C ASP A 403 -10.34 -15.55 -16.03
N GLU A 404 -10.36 -16.02 -17.28
CA GLU A 404 -10.14 -17.44 -17.59
C GLU A 404 -8.70 -17.85 -17.22
N GLY A 405 -8.57 -18.59 -16.11
CA GLY A 405 -7.29 -19.16 -15.69
C GLY A 405 -7.11 -19.17 -14.17
N PRO A 406 -5.90 -19.49 -13.68
CA PRO A 406 -5.60 -19.41 -12.25
C PRO A 406 -5.69 -17.96 -11.76
N HIS A 407 -6.63 -17.69 -10.85
CA HIS A 407 -6.86 -16.32 -10.34
C HIS A 407 -5.71 -15.79 -9.47
N MET A 408 -4.93 -16.70 -8.88
CA MET A 408 -3.78 -16.38 -8.03
C MET A 408 -2.58 -17.23 -8.46
N THR A 409 -1.41 -16.61 -8.56
CA THR A 409 -0.16 -17.27 -8.88
C THR A 409 0.28 -18.19 -7.75
N ALA A 410 0.85 -19.34 -8.13
CA ALA A 410 1.45 -20.26 -7.17
C ALA A 410 2.53 -19.58 -6.32
N TYR A 411 3.21 -18.55 -6.82
CA TYR A 411 4.23 -17.83 -6.07
C TYR A 411 3.72 -17.21 -4.77
N ILE A 412 2.47 -16.74 -4.74
CA ILE A 412 1.85 -16.16 -3.55
C ILE A 412 1.45 -17.24 -2.55
N SER A 413 0.97 -18.39 -3.04
CA SER A 413 0.53 -19.51 -2.21
C SER A 413 1.68 -20.36 -1.65
N LEU A 414 2.85 -20.37 -2.29
CA LEU A 414 4.03 -21.08 -1.82
C LEU A 414 4.56 -20.53 -0.48
N GLU A 415 5.19 -21.42 0.31
CA GLU A 415 5.82 -21.05 1.58
C GLU A 415 6.73 -19.82 1.45
N LYS A 416 6.76 -18.98 2.50
CA LYS A 416 7.61 -17.77 2.55
C LYS A 416 9.12 -18.07 2.46
N ARG A 417 9.53 -19.33 2.56
CA ARG A 417 10.93 -19.75 2.53
C ARG A 417 11.42 -19.78 1.08
N MET A 418 12.41 -18.93 0.78
CA MET A 418 13.03 -18.83 -0.55
C MET A 418 13.48 -20.19 -1.11
N VAL A 419 14.03 -21.06 -0.26
CA VAL A 419 14.50 -22.41 -0.68
C VAL A 419 13.37 -23.27 -1.25
N ALA A 420 12.16 -23.19 -0.67
CA ALA A 420 11.00 -23.92 -1.21
C ALA A 420 10.58 -23.38 -2.58
N LYS A 421 10.62 -22.06 -2.75
CA LYS A 421 10.30 -21.40 -4.03
C LYS A 421 11.28 -21.80 -5.14
N VAL A 422 12.57 -21.79 -4.82
CA VAL A 422 13.65 -22.19 -5.74
C VAL A 422 13.48 -23.66 -6.16
N LYS A 423 13.10 -24.56 -5.24
CA LYS A 423 12.82 -25.95 -5.61
C LYS A 423 11.68 -26.09 -6.62
N VAL A 424 10.60 -25.33 -6.46
CA VAL A 424 9.46 -25.35 -7.38
C VAL A 424 9.81 -24.72 -8.73
N GLU A 425 10.58 -23.62 -8.72
CA GLU A 425 11.14 -22.99 -9.91
C GLU A 425 11.95 -23.99 -10.73
N PHE A 426 12.97 -24.63 -10.15
CA PHE A 426 13.77 -25.64 -10.84
C PHE A 426 12.97 -26.88 -11.27
N ALA A 427 11.97 -27.29 -10.50
CA ALA A 427 11.09 -28.40 -10.90
C ALA A 427 10.24 -28.07 -12.14
N LEU A 428 9.92 -26.79 -12.37
CA LEU A 428 9.28 -26.33 -13.59
C LEU A 428 10.29 -26.25 -14.73
N GLU A 429 11.46 -25.67 -14.49
CA GLU A 429 12.52 -25.51 -15.49
C GLU A 429 12.99 -26.85 -16.07
N ASP A 430 13.13 -27.88 -15.24
CA ASP A 430 13.47 -29.24 -15.68
C ASP A 430 12.44 -29.84 -16.67
N ARG A 431 11.21 -29.30 -16.71
CA ARG A 431 10.14 -29.75 -17.61
C ARG A 431 10.05 -28.91 -18.89
N LEU A 432 10.65 -27.73 -18.91
CA LEU A 432 10.50 -26.77 -20.00
C LEU A 432 11.60 -26.98 -21.05
N ARG A 433 11.19 -27.28 -22.28
CA ARG A 433 12.13 -27.43 -23.42
C ARG A 433 12.89 -26.15 -23.77
N ALA A 434 12.30 -24.99 -23.49
CA ALA A 434 12.86 -23.68 -23.85
C ALA A 434 13.85 -23.13 -22.81
N VAL A 435 14.06 -23.84 -21.70
CA VAL A 435 14.90 -23.39 -20.58
C VAL A 435 16.08 -24.34 -20.42
N ASP A 436 17.27 -23.79 -20.22
CA ASP A 436 18.44 -24.55 -19.76
C ASP A 436 18.58 -24.39 -18.24
N PRO A 437 18.22 -25.43 -17.44
CA PRO A 437 18.27 -25.33 -15.97
C PRO A 437 19.67 -25.09 -15.42
N ALA A 438 20.73 -25.55 -16.11
CA ALA A 438 22.10 -25.35 -15.66
C ALA A 438 22.51 -23.88 -15.75
N GLU A 439 22.16 -23.22 -16.85
CA GLU A 439 22.41 -21.79 -17.02
C GLU A 439 21.56 -20.95 -16.04
N VAL A 440 20.31 -21.35 -15.78
CA VAL A 440 19.49 -20.67 -14.76
C VAL A 440 20.10 -20.82 -13.36
N ALA A 441 20.51 -22.04 -12.97
CA ALA A 441 21.18 -22.28 -11.70
C ALA A 441 22.45 -21.43 -11.54
N ASN A 442 23.26 -21.35 -12.60
CA ASN A 442 24.45 -20.51 -12.62
C ASN A 442 24.11 -19.02 -12.40
N ARG A 443 23.07 -18.51 -13.09
CA ARG A 443 22.61 -17.12 -12.92
C ARG A 443 22.05 -16.84 -11.53
N VAL A 444 21.24 -17.73 -10.96
CA VAL A 444 20.68 -17.59 -9.61
C VAL A 444 21.79 -17.53 -8.55
N LEU A 445 22.80 -18.40 -8.68
CA LEU A 445 23.96 -18.40 -7.78
C LEU A 445 24.74 -17.08 -7.85
N LEU A 446 25.05 -16.60 -9.06
CA LEU A 446 25.86 -15.41 -9.28
C LEU A 446 25.15 -14.10 -8.92
N SER A 447 23.86 -13.99 -9.23
CA SER A 447 23.09 -12.75 -9.06
C SER A 447 22.44 -12.61 -7.69
N HIS A 448 22.10 -13.74 -7.03
CA HIS A 448 21.35 -13.72 -5.78
C HIS A 448 22.09 -14.36 -4.62
N PHE A 449 22.44 -15.65 -4.71
CA PHE A 449 22.89 -16.39 -3.51
C PHE A 449 24.30 -15.98 -3.05
N LEU A 450 25.28 -15.96 -3.96
CA LEU A 450 26.64 -15.57 -3.62
C LEU A 450 26.72 -14.10 -3.14
N PRO A 451 26.11 -13.11 -3.83
CA PRO A 451 26.11 -11.74 -3.34
C PRO A 451 25.47 -11.57 -1.95
N ASP A 452 24.38 -12.29 -1.66
CA ASP A 452 23.73 -12.24 -0.34
C ASP A 452 24.64 -12.84 0.75
N MET A 453 25.25 -14.01 0.52
CA MET A 453 26.14 -14.64 1.48
C MET A 453 27.38 -13.77 1.76
N TYR A 454 28.09 -13.29 0.72
CA TYR A 454 29.23 -12.39 0.89
C TYR A 454 28.82 -11.08 1.58
N GLY A 455 27.69 -10.50 1.19
CA GLY A 455 27.16 -9.26 1.74
C GLY A 455 26.81 -9.38 3.22
N ASN A 456 26.13 -10.45 3.61
CA ASN A 456 25.76 -10.73 4.99
C ASN A 456 26.98 -11.06 5.85
N LEU A 457 27.94 -11.86 5.34
CA LEU A 457 29.19 -12.17 6.05
C LEU A 457 30.01 -10.91 6.31
N ARG A 458 30.19 -10.06 5.30
CA ARG A 458 30.90 -8.78 5.43
C ARG A 458 30.18 -7.81 6.37
N SER A 459 28.85 -7.79 6.33
CA SER A 459 28.05 -6.92 7.18
C SER A 459 28.05 -7.38 8.63
N PHE A 460 28.12 -8.69 8.88
CA PHE A 460 28.18 -9.27 10.22
C PHE A 460 29.40 -8.78 11.01
N SER A 461 30.58 -8.70 10.39
CA SER A 461 31.81 -8.21 11.04
C SER A 461 31.81 -6.71 11.33
N LYS A 462 30.93 -5.94 10.68
CA LYS A 462 30.81 -4.47 10.84
C LYS A 462 29.49 -4.03 11.48
N GLN A 463 28.72 -4.98 12.01
CA GLN A 463 27.35 -4.72 12.41
C GLN A 463 27.23 -3.81 13.64
N THR A 464 26.04 -3.22 13.80
CA THR A 464 25.67 -2.47 15.01
C THR A 464 24.81 -3.34 15.93
N PHE A 465 24.78 -2.98 17.21
CA PHE A 465 23.94 -3.65 18.20
C PHE A 465 22.71 -2.78 18.48
N ARG A 466 21.53 -3.39 18.62
CA ARG A 466 20.35 -2.66 19.08
C ARG A 466 19.85 -3.23 20.40
N CYS A 467 19.39 -2.36 21.28
CA CYS A 467 18.63 -2.82 22.44
C CYS A 467 17.24 -3.30 21.98
N GLY A 468 16.83 -4.51 22.40
CA GLY A 468 15.46 -5.00 22.17
C GLY A 468 14.40 -4.12 22.87
N ASP A 469 14.80 -3.43 23.95
CA ASP A 469 13.90 -2.71 24.82
C ASP A 469 13.72 -1.23 24.50
N CYS A 470 14.74 -0.51 24.09
CA CYS A 470 14.60 0.91 23.74
C CYS A 470 14.95 1.22 22.29
N ASN A 471 15.35 0.22 21.49
CA ASN A 471 15.85 0.38 20.12
C ASN A 471 17.06 1.33 19.99
N THR A 472 17.72 1.70 21.10
CA THR A 472 18.99 2.44 21.05
C THR A 472 20.01 1.60 20.30
N LYS A 473 20.65 2.24 19.31
CA LYS A 473 21.68 1.62 18.47
C LYS A 473 23.05 1.97 19.04
N TYR A 474 23.89 0.95 19.13
CA TYR A 474 25.28 1.07 19.56
C TYR A 474 26.18 0.58 18.45
N ARG A 475 27.20 1.39 18.10
CA ARG A 475 28.22 0.99 17.13
C ARG A 475 29.07 -0.19 17.63
N ARG A 476 29.31 -0.28 18.94
CA ARG A 476 30.01 -1.38 19.61
C ARG A 476 29.19 -1.82 20.81
N ALA A 477 29.23 -3.11 21.14
CA ALA A 477 28.61 -3.60 22.36
C ALA A 477 29.23 -2.89 23.59
N PRO A 478 28.44 -2.23 24.45
CA PRO A 478 28.91 -1.75 25.74
C PRO A 478 29.53 -2.89 26.56
N LEU A 479 30.67 -2.62 27.22
CA LEU A 479 31.37 -3.62 28.05
C LEU A 479 30.51 -4.15 29.21
N VAL A 480 29.53 -3.37 29.66
CA VAL A 480 28.56 -3.79 30.67
C VAL A 480 27.61 -4.91 30.21
N GLY A 481 27.60 -5.26 28.92
CA GLY A 481 26.81 -6.37 28.35
C GLY A 481 25.31 -6.08 28.17
N HIS A 482 24.80 -4.97 28.68
CA HIS A 482 23.41 -4.54 28.57
C HIS A 482 23.30 -3.10 28.04
N CYS A 483 22.08 -2.70 27.68
CA CYS A 483 21.82 -1.34 27.22
C CYS A 483 22.04 -0.31 28.33
N THR A 484 22.92 0.66 28.09
CA THR A 484 23.25 1.75 29.03
C THR A 484 22.08 2.71 29.34
N ARG A 485 20.96 2.63 28.61
CA ARG A 485 19.78 3.50 28.83
C ARG A 485 18.65 2.83 29.59
N CYS A 486 18.43 1.53 29.38
CA CYS A 486 17.25 0.85 29.92
C CYS A 486 17.54 -0.56 30.46
N ASN A 487 18.82 -0.92 30.62
CA ASN A 487 19.27 -2.23 31.08
C ASN A 487 18.81 -3.43 30.24
N GLY A 488 18.23 -3.18 29.05
CA GLY A 488 17.67 -4.21 28.18
C GLY A 488 18.72 -5.00 27.40
N LYS A 489 18.33 -6.19 26.91
CA LYS A 489 19.22 -7.08 26.16
C LYS A 489 19.63 -6.47 24.81
N LEU A 490 20.91 -6.61 24.49
CA LEU A 490 21.45 -6.23 23.19
C LEU A 490 21.28 -7.38 22.20
N LEU A 491 20.80 -7.03 21.01
CA LEU A 491 20.55 -7.94 19.91
C LEU A 491 21.47 -7.58 18.74
N LEU A 492 22.01 -8.63 18.12
CA LEU A 492 22.68 -8.52 16.82
C LEU A 492 21.65 -8.10 15.76
N THR A 493 22.10 -7.36 14.75
CA THR A 493 21.27 -7.05 13.59
C THR A 493 21.33 -8.15 12.54
N ILE A 494 22.42 -8.91 12.49
CA ILE A 494 22.64 -10.03 11.57
C ILE A 494 23.06 -11.24 12.41
N TYR A 495 22.43 -12.39 12.17
CA TYR A 495 22.66 -13.64 12.90
C TYR A 495 23.27 -14.70 11.97
N LYS A 496 24.00 -15.68 12.52
CA LYS A 496 24.65 -16.80 11.81
C LYS A 496 23.71 -17.47 10.78
N GLY A 497 22.51 -17.86 11.21
CA GLY A 497 21.52 -18.52 10.33
C GLY A 497 21.03 -17.66 9.16
N GLY A 498 21.18 -16.33 9.22
CA GLY A 498 20.92 -15.45 8.07
C GLY A 498 21.99 -15.56 6.98
N ILE A 499 23.23 -15.83 7.37
CA ILE A 499 24.39 -15.97 6.47
C ILE A 499 24.40 -17.37 5.84
N GLU A 500 24.12 -18.41 6.63
CA GLU A 500 24.17 -19.82 6.19
C GLU A 500 22.96 -20.24 5.34
N LYS A 501 21.91 -19.43 5.29
CA LYS A 501 20.61 -19.76 4.71
C LYS A 501 20.70 -20.34 3.29
N TYR A 502 21.60 -19.83 2.46
CA TYR A 502 21.74 -20.22 1.05
C TYR A 502 22.88 -21.19 0.77
N LEU A 503 23.66 -21.56 1.79
CA LEU A 503 24.89 -22.32 1.61
C LEU A 503 24.60 -23.75 1.13
N LYS A 504 23.76 -24.48 1.87
CA LYS A 504 23.30 -25.82 1.48
C LYS A 504 22.54 -25.83 0.15
N PRO A 505 21.54 -24.95 -0.09
CA PRO A 505 20.90 -24.84 -1.40
C PRO A 505 21.87 -24.58 -2.55
N SER A 506 22.92 -23.78 -2.33
CA SER A 506 23.91 -23.48 -3.37
C SER A 506 24.72 -24.72 -3.77
N LEU A 507 25.14 -25.51 -2.78
CA LEU A 507 25.85 -26.78 -3.02
C LEU A 507 24.95 -27.79 -3.76
N GLU A 508 23.70 -27.94 -3.33
CA GLU A 508 22.71 -28.82 -3.98
C GLU A 508 22.53 -28.45 -5.48
N LEU A 509 22.46 -27.16 -5.82
CA LEU A 509 22.33 -26.70 -7.20
C LEU A 509 23.56 -27.01 -8.05
N VAL A 510 24.76 -26.75 -7.51
CA VAL A 510 26.02 -27.03 -8.21
C VAL A 510 26.16 -28.51 -8.54
N GLU A 511 25.79 -29.38 -7.60
CA GLU A 511 25.88 -30.83 -7.79
C GLU A 511 24.80 -31.35 -8.74
N ARG A 512 23.54 -30.95 -8.54
CA ARG A 512 22.42 -31.40 -9.38
C ARG A 512 22.60 -31.04 -10.85
N TYR A 513 23.05 -29.82 -11.13
CA TYR A 513 23.18 -29.29 -12.49
C TYR A 513 24.61 -29.35 -13.04
N HIS A 514 25.53 -30.04 -12.36
CA HIS A 514 26.91 -30.24 -12.80
C HIS A 514 27.61 -28.92 -13.20
N LEU A 515 27.42 -27.87 -12.39
CA LEU A 515 27.95 -26.54 -12.69
C LEU A 515 29.49 -26.51 -12.65
N PRO A 516 30.14 -25.54 -13.32
CA PRO A 516 31.61 -25.48 -13.39
C PRO A 516 32.29 -25.54 -12.02
N ALA A 517 33.44 -26.22 -11.95
CA ALA A 517 34.19 -26.44 -10.71
C ALA A 517 34.50 -25.14 -9.94
N TYR A 518 34.69 -24.03 -10.67
CA TYR A 518 34.86 -22.71 -10.09
C TYR A 518 33.70 -22.32 -9.15
N MET A 519 32.44 -22.61 -9.51
CA MET A 519 31.29 -22.30 -8.64
C MET A 519 31.31 -23.14 -7.36
N LYS A 520 31.62 -24.43 -7.48
CA LYS A 520 31.80 -25.31 -6.30
C LYS A 520 32.88 -24.79 -5.37
N GLN A 521 34.03 -24.40 -5.92
CA GLN A 521 35.16 -23.86 -5.17
C GLN A 521 34.81 -22.56 -4.44
N ARG A 522 34.07 -21.64 -5.07
CA ARG A 522 33.63 -20.39 -4.43
C ARG A 522 32.73 -20.64 -3.23
N ILE A 523 31.74 -21.53 -3.37
CA ILE A 523 30.81 -21.85 -2.28
C ILE A 523 31.57 -22.52 -1.13
N ASN A 524 32.48 -23.45 -1.45
CA ASN A 524 33.33 -24.10 -0.44
C ASN A 524 34.25 -23.11 0.29
N LEU A 525 34.77 -22.08 -0.38
CA LEU A 525 35.54 -21.02 0.27
C LEU A 525 34.66 -20.22 1.25
N ILE A 526 33.44 -19.86 0.84
CA ILE A 526 32.49 -19.16 1.73
C ILE A 526 32.16 -20.01 2.96
N GLN A 527 31.93 -21.32 2.78
CA GLN A 527 31.69 -22.24 3.89
C GLN A 527 32.86 -22.19 4.90
N LYS A 528 34.10 -22.29 4.41
CA LYS A 528 35.30 -22.21 5.27
C LYS A 528 35.40 -20.87 6.01
N ASP A 529 35.09 -19.76 5.35
CA ASP A 529 35.11 -18.43 5.97
C ASP A 529 34.04 -18.32 7.08
N ILE A 530 32.84 -18.85 6.83
CA ILE A 530 31.75 -18.91 7.83
C ILE A 530 32.20 -19.75 9.03
N ASP A 531 32.70 -20.95 8.79
CA ASP A 531 33.12 -21.88 9.85
C ASP A 531 34.27 -21.29 10.69
N SER A 532 35.20 -20.58 10.06
CA SER A 532 36.30 -19.89 10.75
C SER A 532 35.82 -18.72 11.62
N ILE A 533 34.73 -18.04 11.28
CA ILE A 533 34.18 -16.92 12.05
C ILE A 533 33.29 -17.43 13.20
N PHE A 534 32.56 -18.52 12.98
CA PHE A 534 31.59 -19.07 13.91
C PHE A 534 32.07 -20.37 14.57
N ILE A 535 33.29 -20.36 15.10
CA ILE A 535 33.84 -21.47 15.88
C ILE A 535 32.91 -21.71 17.08
N ASP A 536 32.25 -22.87 17.11
CA ASP A 536 31.45 -23.29 18.25
C ASP A 536 32.40 -23.67 19.40
N GLU A 537 32.60 -22.76 20.36
CA GLU A 537 33.33 -23.04 21.60
C GLU A 537 32.57 -24.00 22.53
N LYS A 538 31.30 -24.30 22.24
CA LYS A 538 30.53 -25.31 22.96
C LYS A 538 30.85 -26.68 22.37
N SER A 539 31.40 -27.56 23.20
CA SER A 539 31.63 -28.97 22.88
C SER A 539 30.39 -29.58 22.22
N VAL A 540 30.48 -29.88 20.93
CA VAL A 540 29.46 -30.66 20.22
C VAL A 540 29.53 -32.06 20.81
N GLN A 541 28.44 -32.51 21.45
CA GLN A 541 28.31 -33.89 21.90
C GLN A 541 28.32 -34.78 20.65
N LYS A 542 29.46 -35.42 20.38
CA LYS A 542 29.61 -36.35 19.25
C LYS A 542 28.87 -37.64 19.53
N GLY A 543 28.17 -38.17 18.53
CA GLY A 543 27.58 -39.49 18.59
C GLY A 543 28.65 -40.58 18.40
N LEU A 544 28.39 -41.80 18.86
CA LEU A 544 29.31 -42.93 18.66
C LEU A 544 29.59 -43.22 17.17
N ALA A 545 28.64 -42.88 16.28
CA ALA A 545 28.78 -43.03 14.84
C ALA A 545 29.77 -42.03 14.20
N ASP A 546 30.16 -40.96 14.90
CA ASP A 546 31.19 -40.02 14.41
C ASP A 546 32.62 -40.52 14.67
N TYR A 547 32.75 -41.67 15.36
CA TYR A 547 34.02 -42.33 15.71
C TYR A 547 34.23 -43.66 15.00
N MET A 548 33.22 -44.17 14.29
CA MET A 548 33.31 -45.35 13.43
C MET A 548 33.40 -44.91 11.98
#